data_AF-W2C896-F1
#
_entry.id   AF-W2C896-F1
#
_cell.length_a   1.000
_cell.length_b   1.000
_cell.length_c   1.000
_cell.angle_alpha   90.00
_cell.angle_beta   90.00
_cell.angle_gamma   90.00
#
_symmetry.space_group_name_H-M   'P 1'
#
loop_
_entity.id
_entity.type
_entity.pdbx_description
1 polymer ?
#
loop_
_entity_poly.entity_id
_entity_poly.type
_entity_poly.pdbx_seq_one_letter_code
_entity_poly.pdbx_strand_id
1 'polypeptide(L)'
;TLAPERIVKGTRYTLRYFQYDGKGALRIGRRGKPLTPNDRYAIAPGPFTLYYHSLSAERQSLEVVIEDNHGQSQTLAFDFNHKENKVSSEDLSV
;
A
#
# COMPACT_ATOMS: atom_id res chain seq x y z
N THR A 1 1.49 8.00 -9.12
CA THR A 1 1.20 9.45 -9.22
C THR A 1 -0.29 9.65 -9.13
N LEU A 2 -0.76 10.62 -8.33
CA LEU A 2 -2.16 11.02 -8.34
C LEU A 2 -2.33 12.12 -9.40
N ALA A 3 -2.98 11.78 -10.51
CA ALA A 3 -3.23 12.69 -11.62
C ALA A 3 -4.74 12.77 -11.89
N PRO A 4 -5.46 13.71 -11.25
CA PRO A 4 -6.88 13.91 -11.50
C PRO A 4 -7.11 14.35 -12.95
N GLU A 5 -8.20 13.90 -13.56
CA GLU A 5 -8.60 14.34 -14.91
C GLU A 5 -8.83 15.85 -14.98
N ARG A 6 -9.38 16.43 -13.90
CA ARG A 6 -9.58 17.87 -13.76
C ARG A 6 -9.20 18.34 -12.35
N ILE A 7 -8.36 19.36 -12.26
CA ILE A 7 -8.06 20.02 -10.99
C ILE A 7 -9.19 21.02 -10.69
N VAL A 8 -10.00 20.74 -9.67
CA VAL A 8 -11.05 21.63 -9.20
C VAL A 8 -10.64 22.24 -7.86
N LYS A 9 -10.85 23.55 -7.71
CA LYS A 9 -10.52 24.26 -6.47
C LYS A 9 -11.37 23.71 -5.32
N GLY A 10 -10.72 23.35 -4.22
CA GLY A 10 -11.38 22.81 -3.04
C GLY A 10 -11.49 21.28 -3.02
N THR A 11 -11.09 20.59 -4.09
CA THR A 11 -11.01 19.13 -4.07
C THR A 11 -9.89 18.68 -3.14
N ARG A 12 -10.22 17.74 -2.25
CA ARG A 12 -9.33 17.14 -1.26
C ARG A 12 -9.24 15.66 -1.52
N TYR A 13 -8.03 15.15 -1.57
CA TYR A 13 -7.76 13.73 -1.76
C TYR A 13 -7.28 13.13 -0.45
N THR A 14 -7.78 11.95 -0.16
CA THR A 14 -7.40 11.16 0.99
C THR A 14 -6.91 9.80 0.54
N LEU A 15 -6.05 9.20 1.35
CA LEU A 15 -5.55 7.85 1.21
C LEU A 15 -5.84 7.09 2.49
N ARG A 16 -6.37 5.87 2.36
CA ARG A 16 -6.45 4.87 3.43
C ARG A 16 -5.95 3.54 2.91
N TYR A 17 -5.59 2.63 3.79
CA TYR A 17 -5.18 1.28 3.39
C TYR A 17 -5.81 0.22 4.30
N PHE A 18 -5.96 -0.98 3.75
CA PHE A 18 -6.45 -2.16 4.44
C PHE A 18 -5.45 -3.27 4.22
N GLN A 19 -5.05 -3.94 5.29
CA GLN A 19 -4.20 -5.11 5.20
C GLN A 19 -5.03 -6.35 5.54
N TYR A 20 -5.10 -7.27 4.59
CA TYR A 20 -5.89 -8.50 4.69
C TYR A 20 -5.04 -9.66 5.20
N ASP A 21 -3.83 -9.83 4.65
CA ASP A 21 -2.90 -10.89 5.02
C ASP A 21 -1.55 -10.32 5.45
N GLY A 22 -0.87 -11.08 6.31
CA GLY A 22 0.47 -10.77 6.80
C GLY A 22 0.50 -9.63 7.82
N LYS A 23 1.71 -9.12 8.11
CA LYS A 23 1.98 -8.00 9.02
C LYS A 23 2.96 -7.05 8.37
N GLY A 24 2.63 -5.77 8.28
CA GLY A 24 3.50 -4.77 7.69
C GLY A 24 3.07 -3.35 8.00
N ALA A 25 3.95 -2.41 7.70
CA ALA A 25 3.74 -0.98 7.93
C ALA A 25 3.84 -0.21 6.61
N LEU A 26 2.78 0.53 6.26
CA LEU A 26 2.75 1.43 5.12
C LEU A 26 3.10 2.87 5.57
N ARG A 27 3.88 3.58 4.75
CA ARG A 27 4.27 4.98 4.98
C ARG A 27 4.14 5.80 3.71
N ILE A 28 3.83 7.10 3.85
CA ILE A 28 3.92 8.07 2.76
C ILE A 28 5.28 8.76 2.82
N GLY A 29 6.10 8.56 1.80
CA GLY A 29 7.47 9.07 1.76
C GLY A 29 8.44 8.29 2.68
N ARG A 30 9.73 8.39 2.39
CA ARG A 30 10.79 7.59 3.05
C ARG A 30 10.88 7.83 4.56
N ARG A 31 10.54 9.03 5.02
CA ARG A 31 10.57 9.45 6.43
C ARG A 31 9.17 9.60 7.05
N GLY A 32 8.13 9.11 6.37
CA GLY A 32 6.76 9.17 6.88
C GLY A 32 6.56 8.34 8.14
N LYS A 33 5.59 8.74 8.97
CA LYS A 33 5.11 7.89 10.06
C LYS A 33 4.33 6.71 9.48
N PRO A 34 4.36 5.52 10.14
CA PRO A 34 3.45 4.44 9.79
C PRO A 34 2.01 4.93 9.81
N LEU A 35 1.26 4.53 8.78
CA LEU A 35 -0.18 4.76 8.71
C LEU A 35 -0.88 3.72 9.60
N THR A 36 -1.99 4.10 10.21
CA THR A 36 -2.95 3.20 10.84
C THR A 36 -3.87 2.64 9.74
N PRO A 37 -4.10 1.32 9.67
CA PRO A 37 -5.11 0.76 8.76
C PRO A 37 -6.47 1.43 8.95
N ASN A 38 -7.21 1.63 7.85
CA ASN A 38 -8.53 2.28 7.79
C ASN A 38 -8.57 3.79 8.15
N ASP A 39 -7.49 4.38 8.68
CA ASP A 39 -7.43 5.83 8.87
C ASP A 39 -7.22 6.56 7.53
N ARG A 40 -7.80 7.75 7.40
CA ARG A 40 -7.69 8.61 6.21
C ARG A 40 -6.60 9.65 6.38
N TYR A 41 -5.70 9.73 5.39
CA TYR A 41 -4.59 10.67 5.36
C TYR A 41 -4.69 11.58 4.14
N ALA A 42 -4.56 12.89 4.35
CA ALA A 42 -4.57 13.85 3.25
C ALA A 42 -3.35 13.66 2.34
N ILE A 43 -3.56 13.67 1.04
CA ILE A 43 -2.50 13.65 0.03
C ILE A 43 -2.71 14.78 -0.99
N ALA A 44 -1.59 15.32 -1.49
CA ALA A 44 -1.63 16.31 -2.56
C ALA A 44 -1.64 15.61 -3.93
N PRO A 45 -2.29 16.19 -4.95
CA PRO A 45 -2.08 15.78 -6.34
C PRO A 45 -0.60 15.84 -6.73
N GLY A 46 -0.20 14.96 -7.64
CA GLY A 46 1.17 14.85 -8.12
C GLY A 46 1.90 13.58 -7.66
N PRO A 47 3.25 13.59 -7.74
CA PRO A 47 4.05 12.43 -7.38
C PRO A 47 4.14 12.27 -5.86
N PHE A 48 3.92 11.04 -5.41
CA PHE A 48 4.20 10.60 -4.04
C PHE A 48 4.63 9.14 -4.09
N THR A 49 5.27 8.67 -3.03
CA THR A 49 5.77 7.29 -2.93
C THR A 49 5.24 6.66 -1.67
N LEU A 50 4.69 5.46 -1.81
CA LEU A 50 4.33 4.61 -0.68
C LEU A 50 5.48 3.65 -0.38
N TYR A 51 5.87 3.57 0.88
CA TYR A 51 6.89 2.65 1.36
C TYR A 51 6.21 1.61 2.25
N TYR A 52 6.11 0.39 1.74
CA TYR A 52 5.64 -0.75 2.51
C TYR A 52 6.83 -1.52 3.08
N HIS A 53 6.80 -1.79 4.38
CA HIS A 53 7.79 -2.61 5.06
C HIS A 53 7.09 -3.84 5.65
N SER A 54 7.36 -5.02 5.09
CA SER A 54 6.88 -6.28 5.64
C SER A 54 7.54 -6.54 6.99
N LEU A 55 6.73 -6.98 7.95
CA LEU A 55 7.09 -7.38 9.31
C LEU A 55 6.82 -8.87 9.56
N SER A 56 6.36 -9.62 8.55
CA SER A 56 6.25 -11.08 8.60
C SER A 56 6.80 -11.75 7.34
N ALA A 57 7.04 -13.06 7.44
CA ALA A 57 7.46 -13.92 6.33
C ALA A 57 6.28 -14.51 5.55
N GLU A 58 5.06 -14.27 6.01
CA GLU A 58 3.83 -14.71 5.34
C GLU A 58 3.63 -13.96 4.02
N ARG A 59 2.68 -14.44 3.21
CA ARG A 59 2.13 -13.64 2.12
C ARG A 59 1.56 -12.34 2.69
N GLN A 60 1.82 -11.23 2.00
CA GLN A 60 1.26 -9.93 2.34
C GLN A 60 0.20 -9.58 1.30
N SER A 61 -1.00 -9.23 1.75
CA SER A 61 -2.06 -8.72 0.87
C SER A 61 -2.63 -7.45 1.47
N LEU A 62 -2.60 -6.37 0.70
CA LEU A 62 -3.18 -5.09 1.12
C LEU A 62 -3.79 -4.34 -0.07
N GLU A 63 -4.71 -3.45 0.25
CA GLU A 63 -5.21 -2.46 -0.71
C GLU A 63 -5.00 -1.04 -0.20
N VAL A 64 -4.84 -0.13 -1.14
CA VAL A 64 -4.79 1.30 -0.92
C VAL A 64 -5.95 1.94 -1.67
N VAL A 65 -6.77 2.69 -0.95
CA VAL A 65 -7.91 3.42 -1.51
C VAL A 65 -7.57 4.91 -1.50
N ILE A 66 -7.64 5.53 -2.66
CA ILE A 66 -7.53 6.97 -2.85
C ILE A 66 -8.92 7.50 -3.17
N GLU A 67 -9.41 8.46 -2.40
CA GLU A 67 -10.77 8.99 -2.51
C GLU A 67 -10.75 10.51 -2.47
N ASP A 68 -11.55 11.14 -3.32
CA ASP A 68 -11.80 12.58 -3.27
C ASP A 68 -13.08 12.93 -2.50
N ASN A 69 -13.24 14.19 -2.12
CA ASN A 69 -14.43 14.67 -1.41
C ASN A 69 -15.67 14.85 -2.31
N HIS A 70 -15.64 14.35 -3.55
CA HIS A 70 -16.79 14.26 -4.45
C HIS A 70 -17.27 12.80 -4.62
N GLY A 71 -16.64 11.85 -3.92
CA GLY A 71 -17.01 10.44 -3.94
C GLY A 71 -16.33 9.63 -5.05
N GLN A 72 -15.40 10.22 -5.80
CA GLN A 72 -14.58 9.45 -6.73
C GLN A 72 -13.50 8.69 -5.95
N SER A 73 -13.35 7.41 -6.27
CA SER A 73 -12.37 6.56 -5.60
C SER A 73 -11.62 5.66 -6.58
N GLN A 74 -10.35 5.43 -6.30
CA GLN A 74 -9.53 4.42 -6.98
C GLN A 74 -8.90 3.50 -5.93
N THR A 75 -9.03 2.19 -6.15
CA THR A 75 -8.42 1.16 -5.30
C THR A 75 -7.24 0.52 -6.02
N LEU A 76 -6.13 0.36 -5.32
CA LEU A 76 -4.93 -0.34 -5.76
C LEU A 76 -4.72 -1.54 -4.85
N ALA A 77 -4.80 -2.75 -5.41
CA ALA A 77 -4.54 -3.99 -4.67
C ALA A 77 -3.08 -4.44 -4.89
N PHE A 78 -2.45 -4.91 -3.81
CA PHE A 78 -1.07 -5.41 -3.81
C PHE A 78 -1.02 -6.77 -3.13
N ASP A 79 -0.43 -7.73 -3.83
CA ASP A 79 -0.13 -9.06 -3.30
C ASP A 79 1.36 -9.33 -3.41
N PHE A 80 2.00 -9.60 -2.28
CA PHE A 80 3.42 -9.94 -2.19
C PHE A 80 3.55 -11.38 -1.68
N ASN A 81 4.10 -12.26 -2.52
CA ASN A 81 4.38 -13.64 -2.12
C ASN A 81 5.81 -13.75 -1.56
N HIS A 82 5.94 -14.41 -0.41
CA HIS A 82 7.20 -15.03 -0.05
C HIS A 82 7.37 -16.25 -0.95
N LYS A 83 8.35 -16.25 -1.86
CA LYS A 83 8.79 -17.51 -2.46
C LYS A 83 9.41 -18.29 -1.32
N GLU A 84 8.71 -19.30 -0.79
CA GLU A 84 9.41 -20.38 -0.10
C GLU A 84 10.42 -20.91 -1.12
N ASN A 85 11.71 -20.74 -0.83
CA ASN A 85 12.70 -21.60 -1.44
C ASN A 85 12.36 -23.01 -0.96
N LYS A 86 11.60 -23.74 -1.76
CA LYS A 86 11.50 -25.19 -1.60
C LYS A 86 12.90 -25.72 -1.81
N VAL A 87 13.67 -25.89 -0.74
CA VAL A 87 14.81 -26.80 -0.76
C VAL A 87 14.18 -28.16 -1.04
N SER A 88 14.28 -28.63 -2.28
CA SER A 88 13.89 -30.01 -2.56
C SER A 88 14.84 -30.88 -1.74
N SER A 89 14.29 -31.90 -1.10
CA SER A 89 15.03 -32.86 -0.30
C SER A 89 16.11 -33.63 -1.09
N GLU A 90 16.23 -33.39 -2.39
CA GLU A 90 17.26 -33.94 -3.29
C GLU A 90 18.60 -33.18 -3.20
N ASP A 91 18.63 -31.95 -2.65
CA ASP A 91 19.85 -31.12 -2.56
C ASP A 91 20.57 -31.25 -1.20
N LEU A 92 20.08 -32.12 -0.31
CA LEU A 92 20.66 -32.41 1.01
C LEU A 92 21.37 -33.78 1.07
N SER A 93 21.48 -34.48 -0.07
CA SER A 93 22.28 -35.71 -0.18
C SER A 93 23.60 -35.43 -0.90
N VAL A 94 24.60 -34.92 -0.15
CA VAL A 94 26.02 -34.94 -0.54
C VAL A 94 26.81 -35.59 0.58
#